data_AF-A0ABD2MWQ3-F1
#
_entry.id   AF-A0ABD2MWQ3-F1
#
_cell.length_a   1.000
_cell.length_b   1.000
_cell.length_c   1.000
_cell.angle_alpha   90.00
_cell.angle_beta   90.00
_cell.angle_gamma   90.00
#
_symmetry.space_group_name_H-M   'P 1'
#
loop_
_entity.id
_entity.type
_entity.pdbx_description
1 polymer ?
#
loop_
_entity_poly.entity_id
_entity_poly.type
_entity_poly.pdbx_seq_one_letter_code
_entity_poly.pdbx_strand_id
1 'polypeptide(L)'
;MQKLVQSPSTQVKELSRNDSALRMHHNIPHRFESKLSTKPISCIQCGNSITIGRYMCVCKECDVAVHTNCSASLPSTCGLPQELVKHYQNTLNRNRSNADQNKQHKEDISIESWIKIPGESHGWEKRYATLTDSHIKIYTEPPNNPSSNLVDSFELKPEDSHGKIVLEPCNSEIDVAIAKSDLQFLMKVEIAPNTTCWPPKCLYFLTLSVQDKEMWYKALQKLFLEDNEKLYSESIMTVPDGLVVNCIIDVTDGIKAIGTNQGLLCYYNDNLLSLEGFTEVHHVAVVKQASALVMIVNSKNILISCDLNHLINVTQCTAGFAKASLKYDVVNIRGLNGFHMLETCKNGKHKMFCVATPKQLVIVGYNGDEREFVPLRILDTAEPTGTVLFTEHSIIVGADKFFEIDISTFNAEEFLDSSNPKLKHVLKCHQMKSYPLAAVEISENPKEYLIAFNEFSVFVDEFGSPSRNKEWTSTHLPLAVLFIKPYLYIIEFSAVEIYRITENTCVEEESVSDSIRINLEKFQFVGTTRNGIYVWHKDKIKLIEGKKVLPSDDSSVAESETENSSDRFSFTSSMVNSLDGHLDEENSEKSKEKCVTFAQTSF
;
A
#
# COMPACT_ATOMS: atom_id res chain seq x y z
N MET A 1 4.29 -54.45 -64.02
CA MET A 1 5.45 -54.28 -63.12
C MET A 1 5.36 -52.86 -62.56
N GLN A 2 4.73 -52.64 -61.40
CA GLN A 2 5.29 -52.82 -60.04
C GLN A 2 6.62 -52.08 -59.82
N LYS A 3 6.59 -51.08 -58.93
CA LYS A 3 7.74 -50.43 -58.27
C LYS A 3 7.43 -50.38 -56.77
N LEU A 4 8.40 -50.84 -55.96
CA LEU A 4 8.46 -51.05 -54.49
C LEU A 4 9.14 -52.43 -54.30
N VAL A 5 10.18 -52.68 -53.51
CA VAL A 5 11.06 -51.90 -52.58
C VAL A 5 12.51 -52.44 -52.83
N GLN A 6 13.66 -51.95 -52.35
CA GLN A 6 14.11 -51.85 -50.95
C GLN A 6 15.51 -51.17 -50.85
N SER A 7 15.76 -50.63 -49.65
CA SER A 7 16.92 -49.93 -49.07
C SER A 7 18.35 -50.48 -49.30
N PRO A 8 19.37 -49.60 -49.16
CA PRO A 8 20.68 -49.95 -48.63
C PRO A 8 20.99 -49.20 -47.31
N SER A 9 21.01 -49.92 -46.20
CA SER A 9 21.49 -49.45 -44.91
C SER A 9 23.01 -49.64 -44.77
N THR A 10 23.83 -48.72 -45.28
CA THR A 10 25.27 -48.62 -44.95
C THR A 10 25.84 -47.23 -45.27
N GLN A 11 25.74 -46.29 -44.33
CA GLN A 11 26.70 -45.19 -44.15
C GLN A 11 26.54 -44.58 -42.74
N VAL A 12 26.72 -45.42 -41.72
CA VAL A 12 26.84 -44.99 -40.32
C VAL A 12 28.33 -44.88 -39.99
N LYS A 13 28.85 -43.64 -39.99
CA LYS A 13 29.95 -43.11 -39.16
C LYS A 13 30.13 -41.62 -39.48
N GLU A 14 30.62 -40.85 -38.51
CA GLU A 14 30.92 -39.40 -38.58
C GLU A 14 29.79 -38.36 -38.38
N LEU A 15 28.73 -38.68 -37.62
CA LEU A 15 27.90 -37.65 -36.95
C LEU A 15 27.55 -38.03 -35.50
N SER A 16 28.57 -38.15 -34.65
CA SER A 16 28.36 -38.34 -33.20
C SER A 16 29.57 -37.86 -32.37
N ARG A 17 29.67 -36.54 -32.18
CA ARG A 17 30.25 -35.88 -30.98
C ARG A 17 30.16 -34.36 -31.12
N ASN A 18 29.02 -33.83 -30.71
CA ASN A 18 28.86 -32.51 -30.11
C ASN A 18 27.55 -32.57 -29.31
N ASP A 19 27.58 -33.28 -28.19
CA ASP A 19 26.52 -33.20 -27.20
C ASP A 19 26.41 -31.74 -26.74
N SER A 20 25.29 -31.11 -27.05
CA SER A 20 25.01 -29.73 -26.64
C SER A 20 24.77 -29.69 -25.13
N ALA A 21 25.83 -29.43 -24.36
CA ALA A 21 25.86 -29.41 -22.89
C ALA A 21 25.09 -28.23 -22.24
N LEU A 22 23.95 -27.82 -22.82
CA LEU A 22 23.20 -26.60 -22.45
C LEU A 22 21.67 -26.75 -22.43
N ARG A 23 21.12 -27.97 -22.42
CA ARG A 23 19.67 -28.19 -22.22
C ARG A 23 19.40 -29.31 -21.22
N MET A 24 19.30 -28.95 -19.94
CA MET A 24 18.53 -29.78 -19.00
C MET A 24 17.06 -29.67 -19.38
N HIS A 25 16.47 -30.77 -19.83
CA HIS A 25 15.04 -30.88 -20.10
C HIS A 25 14.21 -31.08 -18.82
N HIS A 26 14.56 -30.35 -17.74
CA HIS A 26 13.80 -30.37 -16.50
C HIS A 26 12.65 -29.37 -16.59
N ASN A 27 11.45 -29.88 -16.87
CA ASN A 27 10.23 -29.09 -17.05
C ASN A 27 9.08 -29.72 -16.24
N ILE A 28 9.28 -29.84 -14.93
CA ILE A 28 8.28 -30.40 -14.00
C ILE A 28 7.55 -29.23 -13.34
N PRO A 29 6.26 -29.00 -13.65
CA PRO A 29 5.49 -27.91 -13.05
C PRO A 29 5.26 -28.17 -11.56
N HIS A 30 5.20 -27.08 -10.79
CA HIS A 30 4.90 -27.13 -9.36
C HIS A 30 3.42 -27.46 -9.13
N ARG A 31 3.13 -28.43 -8.25
CA ARG A 31 1.76 -28.77 -7.85
C ARG A 31 1.36 -28.01 -6.58
N PHE A 32 0.83 -26.82 -6.77
CA PHE A 32 0.47 -25.93 -5.67
C PHE A 32 -0.81 -26.34 -4.93
N GLU A 33 -0.85 -26.00 -3.64
CA GLU A 33 -2.00 -26.02 -2.76
C GLU A 33 -2.09 -24.68 -2.02
N SER A 34 -3.30 -24.14 -1.91
CA SER A 34 -3.56 -22.92 -1.14
C SER A 34 -3.51 -23.23 0.36
N LYS A 35 -2.62 -22.55 1.08
CA LYS A 35 -2.49 -22.62 2.54
C LYS A 35 -2.49 -21.21 3.11
N LEU A 36 -3.05 -21.00 4.29
CA LEU A 36 -2.93 -19.72 4.98
C LEU A 36 -1.49 -19.56 5.48
N SER A 37 -0.90 -18.37 5.29
CA SER A 37 0.36 -18.01 5.90
C SER A 37 0.16 -17.83 7.40
N THR A 38 0.70 -18.73 8.21
CA THR A 38 0.69 -18.62 9.68
C THR A 38 1.98 -18.03 10.23
N LYS A 39 2.99 -17.80 9.39
CA LYS A 39 4.31 -17.25 9.78
C LYS A 39 4.92 -16.51 8.59
N PRO A 40 5.86 -15.58 8.81
CA PRO A 40 6.52 -14.85 7.72
C PRO A 40 7.29 -15.84 6.83
N ILE A 41 7.00 -15.85 5.53
CA ILE A 41 7.63 -16.74 4.54
C ILE A 41 8.00 -15.91 3.33
N SER A 42 9.24 -15.97 2.86
CA SER A 42 9.64 -15.31 1.61
C SER A 42 9.15 -16.09 0.38
N CYS A 43 8.48 -15.39 -0.53
CA CYS A 43 8.06 -15.94 -1.82
C CYS A 43 9.27 -16.14 -2.73
N ILE A 44 9.56 -17.37 -3.16
CA ILE A 44 10.78 -17.67 -3.94
C ILE A 44 10.84 -16.93 -5.30
N GLN A 45 9.68 -16.61 -5.89
CA GLN A 45 9.60 -16.02 -7.24
C GLN A 45 10.03 -14.55 -7.26
N CYS A 46 9.81 -13.83 -6.16
CA CYS A 46 9.99 -12.38 -6.12
C CYS A 46 10.88 -11.89 -4.97
N GLY A 47 11.07 -12.70 -3.93
CA GLY A 47 11.85 -12.38 -2.74
C GLY A 47 11.05 -11.74 -1.60
N ASN A 48 9.94 -11.05 -1.89
CA ASN A 48 9.11 -10.40 -0.88
C ASN A 48 8.51 -11.40 0.14
N SER A 49 8.30 -10.93 1.38
CA SER A 49 7.63 -11.68 2.43
C SER A 49 6.11 -11.81 2.18
N ILE A 50 5.56 -12.98 2.49
CA ILE A 50 4.14 -13.31 2.45
C ILE A 50 3.55 -12.97 3.83
N THR A 51 2.69 -11.95 3.88
CA THR A 51 2.01 -11.52 5.11
C THR A 51 1.23 -12.66 5.78
N ILE A 52 1.31 -12.72 7.11
CA ILE A 52 0.52 -13.64 7.94
C ILE A 52 -0.99 -13.36 7.72
N GLY A 53 -1.82 -14.39 7.79
CA GLY A 53 -3.27 -14.28 7.56
C GLY A 53 -3.68 -14.18 6.09
N ARG A 54 -2.73 -14.25 5.13
CA ARG A 54 -3.04 -14.30 3.69
C ARG A 54 -2.78 -15.67 3.10
N TYR A 55 -3.56 -16.05 2.10
CA TYR A 55 -3.36 -17.30 1.37
C TYR A 55 -2.10 -17.25 0.50
N MET A 56 -1.35 -18.34 0.52
CA MET A 56 -0.17 -18.59 -0.31
C MET A 56 -0.29 -19.93 -1.02
N CYS A 57 0.45 -20.10 -2.10
CA CYS A 57 0.57 -21.36 -2.83
C CYS A 57 1.84 -22.09 -2.38
N VAL A 58 1.70 -23.29 -1.82
CA VAL A 58 2.82 -24.17 -1.44
C VAL A 58 2.83 -25.40 -2.33
N CYS A 59 3.98 -25.73 -2.93
CA CYS A 59 4.10 -26.91 -3.77
C CYS A 59 4.14 -28.20 -2.92
N LYS A 60 3.30 -29.19 -3.22
CA LYS A 60 3.22 -30.46 -2.47
C LYS A 60 4.46 -31.34 -2.54
N GLU A 61 5.30 -31.17 -3.57
CA GLU A 61 6.43 -32.06 -3.86
C GLU A 61 7.78 -31.49 -3.38
N CYS A 62 7.86 -30.18 -3.12
CA CYS A 62 9.12 -29.50 -2.75
C CYS A 62 8.97 -28.38 -1.72
N ASP A 63 7.78 -28.21 -1.13
CA ASP A 63 7.42 -27.20 -0.11
C ASP A 63 7.74 -25.73 -0.44
N VAL A 64 8.07 -25.45 -1.71
CA VAL A 64 8.31 -24.10 -2.21
C VAL A 64 7.04 -23.26 -2.10
N ALA A 65 7.13 -22.16 -1.37
CA ALA A 65 6.06 -21.21 -1.14
C ALA A 65 6.18 -19.98 -2.04
N VAL A 66 5.03 -19.53 -2.57
CA VAL A 66 4.88 -18.31 -3.37
C VAL A 66 3.55 -17.62 -3.06
N HIS A 67 3.45 -16.31 -3.32
CA HIS A 67 2.15 -15.64 -3.41
C HIS A 67 1.24 -16.35 -4.41
N THR A 68 -0.07 -16.31 -4.19
CA THR A 68 -1.09 -16.79 -5.13
C THR A 68 -0.83 -16.28 -6.55
N ASN A 69 -0.58 -14.98 -6.70
CA ASN A 69 -0.30 -14.34 -8.00
C ASN A 69 1.07 -14.73 -8.58
N CYS A 70 2.05 -15.09 -7.75
CA CYS A 70 3.38 -15.53 -8.19
C CYS A 70 3.40 -16.98 -8.68
N SER A 71 2.38 -17.80 -8.35
CA SER A 71 2.33 -19.23 -8.68
C SER A 71 2.38 -19.52 -10.18
N ALA A 72 1.68 -18.73 -11.00
CA ALA A 72 1.66 -18.86 -12.45
C ALA A 72 2.99 -18.46 -13.12
N SER A 73 3.77 -17.60 -12.47
CA SER A 73 5.04 -17.07 -12.99
C SER A 73 6.27 -17.88 -12.57
N LEU A 74 6.12 -18.84 -11.64
CA LEU A 74 7.23 -19.66 -11.16
C LEU A 74 7.64 -20.68 -12.24
N PRO A 75 8.94 -20.78 -12.61
CA PRO A 75 9.42 -21.76 -13.58
C PRO A 75 9.06 -23.21 -13.19
N SER A 76 8.92 -24.08 -14.20
CA SER A 76 8.65 -25.52 -14.02
C SER A 76 9.92 -26.30 -13.63
N THR A 77 10.51 -25.91 -12.50
CA THR A 77 11.75 -26.46 -11.93
C THR A 77 11.51 -27.31 -10.68
N CYS A 78 10.32 -27.88 -10.51
CA CYS A 78 9.95 -28.61 -9.30
C CYS A 78 10.87 -29.83 -9.06
N GLY A 79 11.37 -29.99 -7.84
CA GLY A 79 12.29 -31.07 -7.45
C GLY A 79 13.78 -30.82 -7.76
N LEU A 80 14.17 -29.69 -8.36
CA LEU A 80 15.59 -29.33 -8.52
C LEU A 80 16.18 -28.75 -7.22
N PRO A 81 17.40 -29.15 -6.80
CA PRO A 81 18.12 -28.50 -5.71
C PRO A 81 18.40 -27.02 -6.02
N GLN A 82 18.18 -26.13 -5.04
CA GLN A 82 18.28 -24.67 -5.23
C GLN A 82 19.64 -24.20 -5.75
N GLU A 83 20.74 -24.85 -5.34
CA GLU A 83 22.09 -24.49 -5.80
C GLU A 83 22.30 -24.75 -7.30
N LEU A 84 21.70 -25.82 -7.82
CA LEU A 84 21.78 -26.17 -9.25
C LEU A 84 21.00 -25.16 -10.10
N VAL A 85 19.87 -24.65 -9.59
CA VAL A 85 19.08 -23.58 -10.23
C VAL A 85 19.86 -22.27 -10.28
N LYS A 86 20.48 -21.85 -9.17
CA LYS A 86 21.33 -20.63 -9.12
C LYS A 86 22.52 -20.72 -10.08
N HIS A 87 23.20 -21.87 -10.11
CA HIS A 87 24.30 -22.10 -11.05
C HIS A 87 23.86 -21.98 -12.51
N TYR A 88 22.70 -22.53 -12.86
CA TYR A 88 22.15 -22.45 -14.22
C TYR A 88 21.73 -21.02 -14.60
N GLN A 89 21.04 -20.29 -13.73
CA GLN A 89 20.68 -18.88 -13.93
C GLN A 89 21.93 -18.01 -14.19
N ASN A 90 22.97 -18.17 -13.38
CA ASN A 90 24.24 -17.45 -13.55
C ASN A 90 24.94 -17.78 -14.88
N THR A 91 24.82 -19.03 -15.34
CA THR A 91 25.37 -19.48 -16.62
C THR A 91 24.62 -18.89 -17.82
N LEU A 92 23.29 -18.75 -17.73
CA LEU A 92 22.49 -18.08 -18.76
C LEU A 92 22.73 -16.57 -18.80
N ASN A 93 22.83 -15.92 -17.63
CA ASN A 93 23.02 -14.46 -17.55
C ASN A 93 24.39 -14.03 -18.09
N ARG A 94 25.46 -14.83 -17.89
CA ARG A 94 26.79 -14.57 -18.50
C ARG A 94 26.77 -14.46 -20.03
N ASN A 95 25.82 -15.09 -20.71
CA ASN A 95 25.70 -15.02 -22.17
C ASN A 95 24.96 -13.76 -22.67
N ARG A 96 24.45 -12.90 -21.78
CA ARG A 96 23.88 -11.59 -22.14
C ARG A 96 24.83 -10.40 -21.90
N SER A 97 25.88 -10.57 -21.09
CA SER A 97 26.74 -9.47 -20.63
C SER A 97 27.95 -9.16 -21.53
N ASN A 98 28.12 -9.84 -22.66
CA ASN A 98 29.27 -9.66 -23.57
C ASN A 98 28.98 -8.70 -24.74
N ALA A 99 28.21 -7.64 -24.49
CA ALA A 99 27.82 -6.67 -25.51
C ALA A 99 27.75 -5.22 -24.95
N ASP A 100 28.73 -4.81 -24.15
CA ASP A 100 28.99 -3.38 -23.90
C ASP A 100 30.43 -3.13 -23.39
N GLN A 101 31.34 -2.85 -24.33
CA GLN A 101 32.61 -2.18 -24.05
C GLN A 101 33.00 -1.31 -25.25
N ASN A 102 32.49 -0.06 -25.29
CA ASN A 102 33.16 1.13 -25.81
C ASN A 102 32.19 2.31 -25.86
N LYS A 103 32.32 3.28 -24.94
CA LYS A 103 31.84 4.66 -25.13
C LYS A 103 32.69 5.62 -24.30
N GLN A 104 33.23 6.63 -24.96
CA GLN A 104 33.86 7.80 -24.32
C GLN A 104 32.76 8.81 -23.95
N HIS A 105 33.08 9.70 -23.00
CA HIS A 105 32.19 10.75 -22.49
C HIS A 105 31.27 11.39 -23.55
N LYS A 106 29.99 11.01 -23.46
CA LYS A 106 28.81 11.70 -24.00
C LYS A 106 27.80 11.66 -22.83
N GLU A 107 26.88 12.63 -22.71
CA GLU A 107 25.82 12.56 -21.69
C GLU A 107 25.11 11.20 -21.79
N ASP A 108 24.92 10.49 -20.67
CA ASP A 108 24.33 9.16 -20.68
C ASP A 108 22.85 9.27 -21.09
N ILE A 109 22.55 8.79 -22.29
CA ILE A 109 21.19 8.77 -22.84
C ILE A 109 20.46 7.58 -22.23
N SER A 110 19.49 7.84 -21.35
CA SER A 110 18.69 6.82 -20.67
C SER A 110 17.70 6.11 -21.61
N ILE A 111 17.14 6.83 -22.58
CA ILE A 111 16.32 6.27 -23.67
C ILE A 111 16.35 7.20 -24.89
N GLU A 112 16.33 6.64 -26.10
CA GLU A 112 16.13 7.38 -27.33
C GLU A 112 15.14 6.65 -28.26
N SER A 113 14.23 7.39 -28.89
CA SER A 113 13.27 6.84 -29.86
C SER A 113 12.54 7.93 -30.65
N TRP A 114 11.77 7.51 -31.65
CA TRP A 114 10.81 8.40 -32.32
C TRP A 114 9.53 8.55 -31.50
N ILE A 115 9.06 9.78 -31.34
CA ILE A 115 7.78 10.13 -30.73
C ILE A 115 6.95 10.99 -31.70
N LYS A 116 5.67 11.24 -31.40
CA LYS A 116 4.93 12.36 -32.01
C LYS A 116 4.66 13.42 -30.95
N ILE A 117 4.83 14.70 -31.30
CA ILE A 117 4.50 15.85 -30.45
C ILE A 117 3.47 16.74 -31.14
N PRO A 118 2.76 17.62 -30.40
CA PRO A 118 2.00 18.72 -30.99
C PRO A 118 2.93 19.63 -31.82
N GLY A 119 2.61 19.83 -33.09
CA GLY A 119 3.31 20.74 -34.00
C GLY A 119 2.56 22.05 -34.20
N GLU A 120 3.27 23.05 -34.75
CA GLU A 120 2.75 24.41 -34.98
C GLU A 120 1.50 24.45 -35.87
N SER A 121 1.30 23.44 -36.71
CA SER A 121 0.17 23.35 -37.64
C SER A 121 -1.08 22.66 -37.06
N HIS A 122 -1.27 22.66 -35.74
CA HIS A 122 -2.36 21.95 -35.03
C HIS A 122 -2.45 20.45 -35.37
N GLY A 123 -1.30 19.79 -35.55
CA GLY A 123 -1.22 18.37 -35.90
C GLY A 123 -0.10 17.64 -35.16
N TRP A 124 -0.13 16.31 -35.18
CA TRP A 124 0.88 15.47 -34.52
C TRP A 124 2.09 15.22 -35.43
N GLU A 125 3.23 15.82 -35.09
CA GLU A 125 4.47 15.72 -35.85
C GLU A 125 5.42 14.67 -35.29
N LYS A 126 5.96 13.81 -36.15
CA LYS A 126 6.94 12.79 -35.75
C LYS A 126 8.33 13.42 -35.60
N ARG A 127 8.91 13.34 -34.40
CA ARG A 127 10.25 13.86 -34.05
C ARG A 127 11.07 12.79 -33.32
N TYR A 128 12.38 12.95 -33.25
CA TYR A 128 13.26 12.03 -32.51
C TYR A 128 13.57 12.61 -31.13
N ALA A 129 13.35 11.87 -30.05
CA ALA A 129 13.57 12.37 -28.69
C ALA A 129 14.59 11.51 -27.93
N THR A 130 15.43 12.17 -27.14
CA THR A 130 16.40 11.54 -26.25
C THR A 130 16.18 12.03 -24.82
N LEU A 131 16.10 11.11 -23.87
CA LEU A 131 16.10 11.40 -22.45
C LEU A 131 17.52 11.37 -21.90
N THR A 132 17.94 12.46 -21.27
CA THR A 132 19.12 12.51 -20.39
C THR A 132 18.66 12.70 -18.95
N ASP A 133 19.59 12.65 -17.99
CA ASP A 133 19.28 12.72 -16.55
C ASP A 133 18.60 14.03 -16.09
N SER A 134 18.60 15.06 -16.95
CA SER A 134 18.03 16.38 -16.66
C SER A 134 17.11 16.95 -17.74
N HIS A 135 17.03 16.37 -18.95
CA HIS A 135 16.30 16.94 -20.08
C HIS A 135 15.68 15.89 -21.01
N ILE A 136 14.53 16.21 -21.60
CA ILE A 136 14.05 15.59 -22.85
C ILE A 136 14.45 16.52 -23.99
N LYS A 137 15.41 16.08 -24.82
CA LYS A 137 15.87 16.82 -26.00
C LYS A 137 15.17 16.27 -27.24
N ILE A 138 14.53 17.15 -28.02
CA ILE A 138 13.73 16.80 -29.20
C ILE A 138 14.44 17.30 -30.45
N TYR A 139 14.60 16.41 -31.44
CA TYR A 139 15.36 16.61 -32.66
C TYR A 139 14.51 16.37 -33.91
N THR A 140 14.92 16.96 -35.04
CA THR A 140 14.36 16.65 -36.37
C THR A 140 14.65 15.22 -36.80
N GLU A 141 15.87 14.75 -36.53
CA GLU A 141 16.39 13.42 -36.85
C GLU A 141 17.32 12.92 -35.73
N PRO A 142 17.70 11.63 -35.68
CA PRO A 142 18.65 11.13 -34.68
C PRO A 142 19.93 11.98 -34.61
N PRO A 143 20.45 12.32 -33.42
CA PRO A 143 21.55 13.29 -33.25
C PRO A 143 22.92 12.82 -33.77
N ASN A 144 23.00 11.61 -34.35
CA ASN A 144 24.17 11.12 -35.08
C ASN A 144 24.10 11.47 -36.59
N ASN A 145 22.97 11.98 -37.10
CA ASN A 145 22.84 12.47 -38.47
C ASN A 145 23.29 13.94 -38.58
N PRO A 146 24.03 14.32 -39.65
CA PRO A 146 24.47 15.71 -39.87
C PRO A 146 23.32 16.68 -40.23
N SER A 147 22.15 16.14 -40.57
CA SER A 147 20.87 16.84 -40.82
C SER A 147 20.07 17.12 -39.54
N SER A 148 20.49 16.59 -38.39
CA SER A 148 19.76 16.74 -37.13
C SER A 148 19.94 18.14 -36.54
N ASN A 149 18.81 18.77 -36.21
CA ASN A 149 18.76 20.01 -35.43
C ASN A 149 17.96 19.78 -34.16
N LEU A 150 18.40 20.39 -33.05
CA LEU A 150 17.62 20.47 -31.82
C LEU A 150 16.43 21.41 -32.06
N VAL A 151 15.23 20.94 -31.72
CA VAL A 151 13.94 21.60 -31.94
C VAL A 151 13.47 22.24 -30.65
N ASP A 152 13.50 21.45 -29.57
CA ASP A 152 13.05 21.82 -28.24
C ASP A 152 13.84 21.02 -27.20
N SER A 153 13.90 21.55 -25.97
CA SER A 153 14.64 20.98 -24.85
C SER A 153 13.86 21.20 -23.56
N PHE A 154 13.08 20.20 -23.19
CA PHE A 154 12.24 20.23 -21.98
C PHE A 154 13.08 19.84 -20.76
N GLU A 155 13.34 20.80 -19.89
CA GLU A 155 14.08 20.63 -18.64
C GLU A 155 13.25 19.87 -17.60
N LEU A 156 13.80 18.79 -17.05
CA LEU A 156 13.15 17.90 -16.08
C LEU A 156 13.49 18.19 -14.62
N LYS A 157 14.59 18.92 -14.38
CA LYS A 157 15.10 19.22 -13.02
C LYS A 157 15.48 20.71 -12.84
N PRO A 158 14.59 21.67 -13.13
CA PRO A 158 14.82 23.05 -12.71
C PRO A 158 14.80 23.14 -11.17
N GLU A 159 15.53 24.11 -10.61
CA GLU A 159 15.62 24.33 -9.17
C GLU A 159 14.22 24.55 -8.54
N ASP A 160 14.03 24.04 -7.31
CA ASP A 160 12.77 24.09 -6.54
C ASP A 160 11.51 23.65 -7.31
N SER A 161 11.61 22.55 -8.07
CA SER A 161 10.48 21.93 -8.76
C SER A 161 10.32 20.43 -8.46
N HIS A 162 9.16 19.88 -8.79
CA HIS A 162 8.88 18.44 -8.76
C HIS A 162 8.28 17.98 -10.09
N GLY A 163 8.58 16.73 -10.47
CA GLY A 163 8.12 16.13 -11.72
C GLY A 163 7.04 15.07 -11.52
N LYS A 164 6.00 15.12 -12.35
CA LYS A 164 4.86 14.20 -12.39
C LYS A 164 4.74 13.61 -13.79
N ILE A 165 4.41 12.32 -13.88
CA ILE A 165 4.11 11.64 -15.15
C ILE A 165 2.63 11.25 -15.12
N VAL A 166 1.87 11.68 -16.13
CA VAL A 166 0.47 11.30 -16.31
C VAL A 166 0.38 10.41 -17.54
N LEU A 167 0.00 9.15 -17.34
CA LEU A 167 -0.06 8.13 -18.40
C LEU A 167 -1.30 8.25 -19.28
N GLU A 168 -2.38 8.86 -18.79
CA GLU A 168 -3.64 9.03 -19.50
C GLU A 168 -4.21 10.43 -19.18
N PRO A 169 -3.61 11.51 -19.74
CA PRO A 169 -4.10 12.88 -19.51
C PRO A 169 -5.46 13.10 -20.16
N CYS A 170 -6.27 14.00 -19.59
CA CYS A 170 -7.61 14.27 -20.12
C CYS A 170 -7.54 14.92 -21.51
N ASN A 171 -8.41 14.49 -22.41
CA ASN A 171 -8.47 15.03 -23.79
C ASN A 171 -8.79 16.53 -23.85
N SER A 172 -9.39 17.09 -22.79
CA SER A 172 -9.67 18.52 -22.61
C SER A 172 -8.43 19.34 -22.26
N GLU A 173 -7.33 18.73 -21.81
CA GLU A 173 -6.06 19.40 -21.49
C GLU A 173 -5.16 19.62 -22.73
N ILE A 174 -5.58 19.18 -23.91
CA ILE A 174 -4.72 19.08 -25.10
C ILE A 174 -5.34 19.81 -26.29
N ASP A 175 -4.69 20.89 -26.73
CA ASP A 175 -5.14 21.77 -27.82
C ASP A 175 -5.14 21.14 -29.22
N VAL A 176 -4.76 19.86 -29.35
CA VAL A 176 -4.65 19.12 -30.62
C VAL A 176 -5.46 17.83 -30.54
N ALA A 177 -6.39 17.65 -31.47
CA ALA A 177 -7.28 16.49 -31.53
C ALA A 177 -6.50 15.16 -31.62
N ILE A 178 -6.96 14.16 -30.87
CA ILE A 178 -6.37 12.81 -30.82
C ILE A 178 -7.42 11.77 -31.23
N ALA A 179 -7.03 10.79 -32.05
CA ALA A 179 -7.89 9.66 -32.37
C ALA A 179 -8.10 8.77 -31.13
N LYS A 180 -9.32 8.26 -30.92
CA LYS A 180 -9.62 7.38 -29.77
C LYS A 180 -8.73 6.12 -29.69
N SER A 181 -8.22 5.65 -30.82
CA SER A 181 -7.24 4.55 -30.91
C SER A 181 -5.87 4.89 -30.35
N ASP A 182 -5.51 6.18 -30.33
CA ASP A 182 -4.14 6.65 -30.09
C ASP A 182 -3.95 7.09 -28.63
N LEU A 183 -5.03 7.25 -27.87
CA LEU A 183 -5.02 7.61 -26.44
C LEU A 183 -4.14 6.67 -25.60
N GLN A 184 -4.16 5.38 -25.90
CA GLN A 184 -3.33 4.39 -25.20
C GLN A 184 -1.81 4.62 -25.36
N PHE A 185 -1.37 5.40 -26.34
CA PHE A 185 0.05 5.72 -26.59
C PHE A 185 0.50 7.08 -26.03
N LEU A 186 -0.46 7.88 -25.54
CA LEU A 186 -0.26 9.23 -25.03
C LEU A 186 0.45 9.23 -23.67
N MET A 187 1.26 10.25 -23.42
CA MET A 187 1.88 10.52 -22.13
C MET A 187 2.05 12.04 -21.95
N LYS A 188 1.87 12.52 -20.71
CA LYS A 188 2.18 13.87 -20.27
C LYS A 188 3.29 13.81 -19.22
N VAL A 189 4.31 14.64 -19.39
CA VAL A 189 5.33 14.92 -18.36
C VAL A 189 5.11 16.34 -17.89
N GLU A 190 4.96 16.53 -16.59
CA GLU A 190 4.59 17.79 -15.96
C GLU A 190 5.64 18.15 -14.92
N ILE A 191 6.19 19.37 -15.01
CA ILE A 191 7.16 19.92 -14.05
C ILE A 191 6.50 21.12 -13.37
N ALA A 192 6.18 20.98 -12.09
CA ALA A 192 5.53 22.01 -11.29
C ALA A 192 6.55 22.61 -10.31
N PRO A 193 6.62 23.95 -10.16
CA PRO A 193 7.43 24.56 -9.13
C PRO A 193 6.83 24.31 -7.75
N ASN A 194 7.67 24.23 -6.71
CA ASN A 194 7.25 24.04 -5.32
C ASN A 194 6.66 25.32 -4.70
N THR A 195 6.38 26.35 -5.51
CA THR A 195 5.81 27.64 -5.09
C THR A 195 4.52 27.92 -5.89
N THR A 196 3.49 28.38 -5.19
CA THR A 196 2.08 28.39 -5.66
C THR A 196 1.74 29.46 -6.69
N CYS A 197 2.71 30.14 -7.30
CA CYS A 197 2.51 31.32 -8.14
C CYS A 197 2.80 31.13 -9.65
N TRP A 198 3.20 29.93 -10.09
CA TRP A 198 3.52 29.65 -11.50
C TRP A 198 2.86 28.36 -12.00
N PRO A 199 2.28 28.34 -13.21
CA PRO A 199 1.65 27.15 -13.77
C PRO A 199 2.69 26.07 -14.12
N PRO A 200 2.35 24.77 -14.02
CA PRO A 200 3.25 23.68 -14.39
C PRO A 200 3.62 23.70 -15.89
N LYS A 201 4.89 23.42 -16.20
CA LYS A 201 5.32 23.18 -17.58
C LYS A 201 4.94 21.76 -17.97
N CYS A 202 4.23 21.59 -19.09
CA CYS A 202 3.74 20.30 -19.56
C CYS A 202 4.32 19.95 -20.94
N LEU A 203 4.83 18.73 -21.10
CA LEU A 203 5.18 18.13 -22.39
C LEU A 203 4.24 16.96 -22.67
N TYR A 204 3.49 17.04 -23.78
CA TYR A 204 2.63 15.96 -24.27
C TYR A 204 3.29 15.26 -25.46
N PHE A 205 3.31 13.93 -25.45
CA PHE A 205 3.76 13.15 -26.60
C PHE A 205 3.03 11.81 -26.76
N LEU A 206 2.91 11.37 -28.02
CA LEU A 206 2.50 10.01 -28.38
C LEU A 206 3.74 9.16 -28.62
N THR A 207 3.77 7.99 -28.03
CA THR A 207 4.73 6.92 -28.35
C THR A 207 4.28 6.16 -29.60
N LEU A 208 5.16 5.37 -30.22
CA LEU A 208 4.82 4.58 -31.41
C LEU A 208 4.26 3.19 -31.09
N SER A 209 4.43 2.72 -29.86
CA SER A 209 3.89 1.45 -29.38
C SER A 209 3.69 1.47 -27.86
N VAL A 210 2.88 0.53 -27.34
CA VAL A 210 2.71 0.36 -25.88
C VAL A 210 4.04 -0.02 -25.20
N GLN A 211 4.92 -0.74 -25.91
CA GLN A 211 6.25 -1.10 -25.40
C GLN A 211 7.13 0.15 -25.24
N ASP A 212 7.10 1.06 -26.22
CA ASP A 212 7.79 2.36 -26.12
C ASP A 212 7.21 3.19 -24.95
N LYS A 213 5.88 3.21 -24.76
CA LYS A 213 5.24 3.86 -23.60
C LYS A 213 5.75 3.33 -22.27
N GLU A 214 5.86 2.01 -22.11
CA GLU A 214 6.45 1.40 -20.92
C GLU A 214 7.92 1.77 -20.72
N MET A 215 8.73 1.78 -21.79
CA MET A 215 10.15 2.12 -21.72
C MET A 215 10.37 3.58 -21.33
N TRP A 216 9.63 4.52 -21.95
CA TRP A 216 9.65 5.94 -21.57
C TRP A 216 9.20 6.15 -20.13
N TYR A 217 8.10 5.51 -19.72
CA TYR A 217 7.60 5.61 -18.35
C TYR A 217 8.66 5.13 -17.34
N LYS A 218 9.25 3.95 -17.55
CA LYS A 218 10.29 3.40 -16.65
C LYS A 218 11.52 4.30 -16.56
N ALA A 219 11.95 4.89 -17.68
CA ALA A 219 13.12 5.76 -17.73
C ALA A 219 12.87 7.12 -17.04
N LEU A 220 11.76 7.79 -17.35
CA LEU A 220 11.34 9.04 -16.68
C LEU A 220 11.07 8.82 -15.19
N GLN A 221 10.42 7.72 -14.85
CA GLN A 221 10.14 7.35 -13.48
C GLN A 221 11.43 7.12 -12.68
N LYS A 222 12.47 6.50 -13.26
CA LYS A 222 13.78 6.38 -12.59
C LYS A 222 14.33 7.76 -12.20
N LEU A 223 14.29 8.73 -13.11
CA LEU A 223 14.84 10.07 -12.88
C LEU A 223 14.10 10.84 -11.78
N PHE A 224 12.77 10.72 -11.71
CA PHE A 224 11.97 11.33 -10.64
C PHE A 224 12.03 10.51 -9.33
N LEU A 225 12.17 9.18 -9.38
CA LEU A 225 12.32 8.34 -8.18
C LEU A 225 13.64 8.59 -7.45
N GLU A 226 14.74 8.90 -8.15
CA GLU A 226 16.03 9.18 -7.52
C GLU A 226 16.01 10.46 -6.65
N ASP A 227 15.16 11.44 -6.99
CA ASP A 227 14.90 12.59 -6.11
C ASP A 227 13.76 12.31 -5.12
N ASN A 228 12.71 11.58 -5.51
CA ASN A 228 11.64 11.21 -4.60
C ASN A 228 12.11 10.27 -3.45
N GLU A 229 13.18 9.47 -3.62
CA GLU A 229 13.78 8.74 -2.49
C GLU A 229 14.15 9.70 -1.34
N LYS A 230 14.54 10.94 -1.61
CA LYS A 230 14.81 11.93 -0.55
C LYS A 230 13.52 12.42 0.13
N LEU A 231 12.41 12.51 -0.62
CA LEU A 231 11.10 12.98 -0.15
C LEU A 231 10.35 11.96 0.73
N TYR A 232 10.61 10.65 0.56
CA TYR A 232 9.94 9.58 1.34
C TYR A 232 10.87 8.62 2.10
N SER A 233 12.19 8.89 2.18
CA SER A 233 13.11 7.99 2.90
C SER A 233 13.93 8.62 4.01
N GLU A 234 13.22 9.18 4.98
CA GLU A 234 13.74 9.24 6.34
C GLU A 234 13.92 7.81 6.87
N SER A 235 15.16 7.33 6.77
CA SER A 235 15.60 6.03 7.28
C SER A 235 15.76 6.13 8.79
N ILE A 236 14.70 5.81 9.52
CA ILE A 236 14.64 5.87 10.99
C ILE A 236 15.78 5.06 11.61
N MET A 237 15.97 3.83 11.12
CA MET A 237 16.96 2.92 11.66
C MET A 237 17.37 1.85 10.64
N THR A 238 18.59 1.34 10.81
CA THR A 238 19.06 0.12 10.14
C THR A 238 18.87 -1.06 11.08
N VAL A 239 18.33 -2.15 10.57
CA VAL A 239 18.08 -3.39 11.30
C VAL A 239 19.33 -4.29 11.16
N PRO A 240 19.82 -4.93 12.23
CA PRO A 240 20.96 -5.84 12.14
C PRO A 240 20.74 -7.03 11.19
N ASP A 241 21.81 -7.45 10.52
CA ASP A 241 21.80 -8.56 9.54
C ASP A 241 21.15 -9.85 10.09
N GLY A 242 20.29 -10.47 9.27
CA GLY A 242 19.64 -11.75 9.58
C GLY A 242 18.35 -11.64 10.41
N LEU A 243 17.94 -10.44 10.80
CA LEU A 243 16.62 -10.16 11.35
C LEU A 243 15.61 -9.88 10.22
N VAL A 244 14.40 -10.41 10.40
CA VAL A 244 13.24 -10.12 9.55
C VAL A 244 12.25 -9.32 10.40
N VAL A 245 11.88 -8.12 9.95
CA VAL A 245 10.89 -7.29 10.64
C VAL A 245 9.50 -7.78 10.25
N ASN A 246 8.69 -8.15 11.24
CA ASN A 246 7.31 -8.61 11.05
C ASN A 246 6.34 -7.45 11.25
N CYS A 247 6.51 -6.72 12.37
CA CYS A 247 5.69 -5.57 12.71
C CYS A 247 6.49 -4.49 13.47
N ILE A 248 6.03 -3.25 13.44
CA ILE A 248 6.53 -2.13 14.25
C ILE A 248 5.37 -1.24 14.68
N ILE A 249 5.41 -0.79 15.94
CA ILE A 249 4.45 0.18 16.49
C ILE A 249 5.18 1.29 17.27
N ASP A 250 4.56 2.46 17.30
CA ASP A 250 4.93 3.52 18.25
C ASP A 250 4.31 3.21 19.62
N VAL A 251 5.16 3.04 20.63
CA VAL A 251 4.77 2.86 22.04
C VAL A 251 4.57 4.23 22.70
N THR A 252 5.52 5.12 22.45
CA THR A 252 5.47 6.56 22.73
C THR A 252 6.12 7.28 21.55
N ASP A 253 6.09 8.62 21.54
CA ASP A 253 6.64 9.39 20.41
C ASP A 253 8.16 9.16 20.23
N GLY A 254 8.87 8.80 21.31
CA GLY A 254 10.29 8.42 21.27
C GLY A 254 10.59 6.92 21.28
N ILE A 255 9.66 6.05 21.64
CA ILE A 255 9.89 4.59 21.80
C ILE A 255 9.10 3.80 20.77
N LYS A 256 9.80 2.93 20.02
CA LYS A 256 9.17 2.02 19.05
C LYS A 256 9.42 0.57 19.43
N ALA A 257 8.40 -0.27 19.36
CA ALA A 257 8.51 -1.71 19.58
C ALA A 257 8.42 -2.45 18.25
N ILE A 258 9.34 -3.39 18.02
CA ILE A 258 9.59 -4.04 16.73
C ILE A 258 9.56 -5.55 16.93
N GLY A 259 8.55 -6.20 16.34
CA GLY A 259 8.44 -7.65 16.30
C GLY A 259 9.29 -8.22 15.16
N THR A 260 10.13 -9.20 15.48
CA THR A 260 11.02 -9.86 14.50
C THR A 260 10.91 -11.38 14.55
N ASN A 261 11.45 -12.05 13.53
CA ASN A 261 11.64 -13.50 13.54
C ASN A 261 12.45 -14.03 14.74
N GLN A 262 13.31 -13.23 15.38
CA GLN A 262 14.12 -13.69 16.52
C GLN A 262 13.52 -13.30 17.88
N GLY A 263 12.77 -12.20 17.98
CA GLY A 263 12.21 -11.73 19.24
C GLY A 263 11.63 -10.31 19.18
N LEU A 264 11.54 -9.66 20.35
CA LEU A 264 11.08 -8.28 20.49
C LEU A 264 12.29 -7.33 20.63
N LEU A 265 12.31 -6.28 19.82
CA LEU A 265 13.31 -5.20 19.91
C LEU A 265 12.61 -3.88 20.25
N CYS A 266 13.26 -3.03 21.04
CA CYS A 266 12.81 -1.67 21.33
C CYS A 266 13.84 -0.66 20.80
N TYR A 267 13.36 0.37 20.10
CA TYR A 267 14.16 1.49 19.64
C TYR A 267 13.90 2.74 20.48
N TYR A 268 14.95 3.39 20.98
CA TYR A 268 14.88 4.64 21.75
C TYR A 268 16.21 5.40 21.66
N ASN A 269 16.17 6.70 21.36
CA ASN A 269 17.35 7.58 21.24
C ASN A 269 18.52 6.93 20.46
N ASP A 270 18.25 6.48 19.23
CA ASP A 270 19.19 5.82 18.31
C ASP A 270 19.85 4.52 18.83
N ASN A 271 19.34 3.97 19.94
CA ASN A 271 19.75 2.70 20.51
C ASN A 271 18.68 1.63 20.27
N LEU A 272 19.13 0.45 19.84
CA LEU A 272 18.29 -0.73 19.63
C LEU A 272 18.55 -1.75 20.75
N LEU A 273 17.54 -1.98 21.58
CA LEU A 273 17.57 -2.91 22.71
C LEU A 273 16.84 -4.20 22.35
N SER A 274 17.50 -5.36 22.46
CA SER A 274 16.85 -6.66 22.35
C SER A 274 16.32 -7.11 23.71
N LEU A 275 15.07 -7.57 23.77
CA LEU A 275 14.46 -8.09 25.00
C LEU A 275 14.53 -9.62 25.03
N GLU A 276 15.15 -10.17 26.08
CA GLU A 276 15.23 -11.62 26.31
C GLU A 276 13.86 -12.20 26.71
N GLY A 277 13.58 -13.43 26.27
CA GLY A 277 12.39 -14.20 26.65
C GLY A 277 11.28 -14.33 25.58
N PHE A 278 11.37 -13.55 24.50
CA PHE A 278 10.45 -13.61 23.35
C PHE A 278 11.06 -14.43 22.21
N THR A 279 10.22 -15.10 21.42
CA THR A 279 10.61 -15.84 20.21
C THR A 279 9.57 -15.59 19.12
N GLU A 280 10.01 -15.35 17.88
CA GLU A 280 9.17 -15.07 16.70
C GLU A 280 7.97 -14.15 17.01
N VAL A 281 8.20 -12.84 17.13
CA VAL A 281 7.13 -11.87 17.41
C VAL A 281 6.50 -11.43 16.10
N HIS A 282 5.24 -11.80 15.88
CA HIS A 282 4.53 -11.63 14.61
C HIS A 282 3.70 -10.34 14.57
N HIS A 283 2.98 -10.05 15.66
CA HIS A 283 2.15 -8.86 15.82
C HIS A 283 2.33 -8.30 17.23
N VAL A 284 2.30 -6.97 17.35
CA VAL A 284 2.39 -6.22 18.61
C VAL A 284 1.35 -5.10 18.54
N ALA A 285 0.57 -4.91 19.60
CA ALA A 285 -0.30 -3.74 19.74
C ALA A 285 -0.45 -3.28 21.19
N VAL A 286 -0.90 -2.04 21.38
CA VAL A 286 -1.10 -1.42 22.68
C VAL A 286 -2.60 -1.35 23.01
N VAL A 287 -2.97 -1.78 24.21
CA VAL A 287 -4.30 -1.57 24.81
C VAL A 287 -4.15 -0.44 25.84
N LYS A 288 -4.22 0.81 25.37
CA LYS A 288 -3.87 2.02 26.15
C LYS A 288 -4.59 2.08 27.51
N GLN A 289 -5.88 1.74 27.55
CA GLN A 289 -6.76 1.82 28.72
C GLN A 289 -6.46 0.76 29.80
N ALA A 290 -5.72 -0.28 29.43
CA ALA A 290 -5.23 -1.32 30.33
C ALA A 290 -3.75 -1.13 30.69
N SER A 291 -3.07 -0.11 30.11
CA SER A 291 -1.61 0.05 30.19
C SER A 291 -0.86 -1.24 29.82
N ALA A 292 -1.34 -1.94 28.78
CA ALA A 292 -0.82 -3.26 28.41
C ALA A 292 -0.37 -3.32 26.94
N LEU A 293 0.69 -4.08 26.71
CA LEU A 293 1.15 -4.51 25.39
C LEU A 293 0.65 -5.94 25.15
N VAL A 294 0.01 -6.20 24.01
CA VAL A 294 -0.44 -7.55 23.62
C VAL A 294 0.27 -7.99 22.34
N MET A 295 0.67 -9.26 22.28
CA MET A 295 1.52 -9.76 21.20
C MET A 295 1.16 -11.19 20.77
N ILE A 296 1.22 -11.43 19.46
CA ILE A 296 1.21 -12.79 18.89
C ILE A 296 2.67 -13.23 18.74
N VAL A 297 3.04 -14.34 19.39
CA VAL A 297 4.42 -14.82 19.46
C VAL A 297 4.55 -16.32 19.19
N ASN A 298 5.77 -16.74 18.86
CA ASN A 298 6.24 -18.10 18.61
C ASN A 298 5.57 -18.84 17.44
N SER A 299 6.10 -20.02 17.13
CA SER A 299 5.68 -20.85 15.98
C SER A 299 4.29 -21.48 16.10
N LYS A 300 3.66 -21.39 17.27
CA LYS A 300 2.24 -21.75 17.49
C LYS A 300 1.31 -20.54 17.45
N ASN A 301 1.85 -19.33 17.29
CA ASN A 301 1.13 -18.07 17.35
C ASN A 301 0.20 -18.00 18.57
N ILE A 302 0.80 -18.02 19.76
CA ILE A 302 0.06 -17.81 21.01
C ILE A 302 -0.04 -16.32 21.32
N LEU A 303 -1.00 -15.96 22.16
CA LEU A 303 -1.19 -14.61 22.65
C LEU A 303 -0.54 -14.42 24.02
N ILE A 304 0.20 -13.32 24.19
CA ILE A 304 0.78 -12.92 25.47
C ILE A 304 0.50 -11.44 25.76
N SER A 305 0.55 -11.06 27.04
CA SER A 305 0.39 -9.67 27.50
C SER A 305 1.53 -9.25 28.43
N CYS A 306 1.95 -7.99 28.35
CA CYS A 306 2.97 -7.38 29.19
C CYS A 306 2.50 -6.01 29.72
N ASP A 307 3.04 -5.56 30.85
CA ASP A 307 2.83 -4.18 31.32
C ASP A 307 3.59 -3.16 30.44
N LEU A 308 2.86 -2.17 29.93
CA LEU A 308 3.37 -1.15 29.01
C LEU A 308 4.35 -0.19 29.70
N ASN A 309 4.10 0.16 30.97
CA ASN A 309 4.97 1.07 31.71
C ASN A 309 6.29 0.39 32.05
N HIS A 310 6.26 -0.92 32.34
CA HIS A 310 7.45 -1.73 32.54
C HIS A 310 8.30 -1.80 31.27
N LEU A 311 7.69 -1.95 30.08
CA LEU A 311 8.38 -1.87 28.78
C LEU A 311 9.07 -0.51 28.59
N ILE A 312 8.35 0.59 28.83
CA ILE A 312 8.87 1.97 28.71
C ILE A 312 10.07 2.16 29.65
N ASN A 313 9.91 1.83 30.93
CA ASN A 313 10.96 1.95 31.94
C ASN A 313 12.19 1.10 31.60
N VAL A 314 12.01 -0.17 31.20
CA VAL A 314 13.12 -1.05 30.79
C VAL A 314 13.84 -0.48 29.58
N THR A 315 13.10 0.02 28.58
CA THR A 315 13.70 0.59 27.35
C THR A 315 14.53 1.84 27.66
N GLN A 316 14.00 2.75 28.48
CA GLN A 316 14.69 4.01 28.83
C GLN A 316 15.88 3.79 29.76
N CYS A 317 15.78 2.91 30.76
CA CYS A 317 16.84 2.69 31.75
C CYS A 317 17.93 1.71 31.29
N THR A 318 17.65 0.85 30.30
CA THR A 318 18.57 -0.24 29.89
C THR A 318 19.24 0.02 28.53
N ALA A 319 18.98 1.17 27.89
CA ALA A 319 19.70 1.62 26.70
C ALA A 319 21.21 1.75 26.98
N GLY A 320 21.98 0.73 26.59
CA GLY A 320 23.42 0.60 26.84
C GLY A 320 23.85 -0.60 27.69
N PHE A 321 22.93 -1.38 28.28
CA PHE A 321 23.26 -2.58 29.07
C PHE A 321 22.80 -3.88 28.38
N ALA A 322 23.63 -4.92 28.46
CA ALA A 322 23.56 -6.09 27.57
C ALA A 322 22.40 -7.08 27.82
N LYS A 323 21.60 -6.91 28.87
CA LYS A 323 20.49 -7.84 29.21
C LYS A 323 19.29 -7.08 29.77
N ALA A 324 18.21 -7.05 28.99
CA ALA A 324 16.91 -6.59 29.40
C ALA A 324 15.90 -7.74 29.23
N SER A 325 15.08 -7.99 30.26
CA SER A 325 14.02 -9.01 30.23
C SER A 325 12.71 -8.37 30.65
N LEU A 326 11.64 -8.65 29.91
CA LEU A 326 10.30 -8.18 30.22
C LEU A 326 9.46 -9.37 30.70
N LYS A 327 8.74 -9.20 31.82
CA LYS A 327 7.75 -10.21 32.25
C LYS A 327 6.52 -10.15 31.36
N TYR A 328 5.98 -11.33 31.06
CA TYR A 328 4.76 -11.49 30.28
C TYR A 328 3.90 -12.61 30.85
N ASP A 329 2.60 -12.48 30.65
CA ASP A 329 1.59 -13.47 31.00
C ASP A 329 0.99 -14.06 29.72
N VAL A 330 0.61 -15.34 29.75
CA VAL A 330 0.03 -16.02 28.58
C VAL A 330 -1.49 -15.88 28.61
N VAL A 331 -2.05 -15.21 27.61
CA VAL A 331 -3.50 -14.97 27.52
C VAL A 331 -4.19 -16.22 27.00
N ASN A 332 -4.74 -17.03 27.90
CA ASN A 332 -5.33 -18.32 27.56
C ASN A 332 -6.77 -18.20 27.04
N ILE A 333 -6.91 -18.11 25.72
CA ILE A 333 -8.20 -18.12 25.03
C ILE A 333 -8.68 -19.58 24.86
N ARG A 334 -9.11 -20.23 25.94
CA ARG A 334 -9.69 -21.59 25.95
C ARG A 334 -8.85 -22.64 25.19
N GLY A 335 -7.52 -22.51 25.17
CA GLY A 335 -6.60 -23.39 24.43
C GLY A 335 -6.45 -23.11 22.93
N LEU A 336 -7.11 -22.08 22.38
CA LEU A 336 -6.91 -21.62 21.00
C LEU A 336 -5.49 -21.10 20.76
N ASN A 337 -5.01 -21.30 19.55
CA ASN A 337 -3.69 -20.92 19.05
C ASN A 337 -3.77 -20.78 17.52
N GLY A 338 -2.65 -20.46 16.85
CA GLY A 338 -2.66 -20.19 15.42
C GLY A 338 -3.28 -18.83 15.08
N PHE A 339 -3.18 -17.85 15.99
CA PHE A 339 -3.69 -16.50 15.72
C PHE A 339 -2.92 -15.86 14.57
N HIS A 340 -3.64 -15.28 13.60
CA HIS A 340 -3.05 -14.72 12.37
C HIS A 340 -3.27 -13.20 12.24
N MET A 341 -4.02 -12.59 13.16
CA MET A 341 -4.34 -11.18 13.19
C MET A 341 -4.64 -10.74 14.63
N LEU A 342 -4.26 -9.52 14.97
CA LEU A 342 -4.54 -8.85 16.24
C LEU A 342 -4.82 -7.37 15.94
N GLU A 343 -5.96 -6.85 16.42
CA GLU A 343 -6.39 -5.45 16.21
C GLU A 343 -6.98 -4.86 17.50
N THR A 344 -6.73 -3.57 17.76
CA THR A 344 -7.17 -2.87 18.98
C THR A 344 -7.97 -1.60 18.68
N CYS A 345 -8.71 -1.09 19.66
CA CYS A 345 -9.43 0.17 19.51
C CYS A 345 -8.47 1.37 19.50
N LYS A 346 -8.18 1.93 18.30
CA LYS A 346 -7.26 3.07 18.09
C LYS A 346 -7.58 4.27 18.98
N ASN A 347 -8.86 4.63 19.05
CA ASN A 347 -9.37 5.78 19.79
C ASN A 347 -9.40 5.54 21.31
N GLY A 348 -9.09 4.32 21.76
CA GLY A 348 -9.06 3.99 23.18
C GLY A 348 -10.45 3.99 23.85
N LYS A 349 -11.52 3.92 23.05
CA LYS A 349 -12.92 3.75 23.50
C LYS A 349 -13.02 2.62 24.56
N HIS A 350 -12.31 1.52 24.27
CA HIS A 350 -12.61 0.21 24.83
C HIS A 350 -11.39 -0.51 25.38
N LYS A 351 -11.54 -1.16 26.54
CA LYS A 351 -10.55 -2.06 27.17
C LYS A 351 -10.57 -3.45 26.54
N MET A 352 -10.54 -3.53 25.21
CA MET A 352 -10.67 -4.79 24.46
C MET A 352 -9.88 -4.76 23.16
N PHE A 353 -9.67 -5.95 22.60
CA PHE A 353 -9.06 -6.16 21.29
C PHE A 353 -9.67 -7.40 20.62
N CYS A 354 -9.47 -7.52 19.32
CA CYS A 354 -9.83 -8.70 18.55
C CYS A 354 -8.59 -9.49 18.17
N VAL A 355 -8.69 -10.82 18.23
CA VAL A 355 -7.72 -11.74 17.57
C VAL A 355 -8.47 -12.74 16.73
N ALA A 356 -7.90 -13.13 15.60
CA ALA A 356 -8.50 -14.12 14.70
C ALA A 356 -7.59 -15.34 14.55
N THR A 357 -8.22 -16.51 14.52
CA THR A 357 -7.68 -17.77 13.97
C THR A 357 -8.29 -17.98 12.58
N PRO A 358 -7.83 -18.96 11.77
CA PRO A 358 -8.34 -19.19 10.42
C PRO A 358 -9.84 -19.55 10.31
N LYS A 359 -10.54 -19.75 11.44
CA LYS A 359 -11.96 -20.15 11.50
C LYS A 359 -12.78 -19.38 12.54
N GLN A 360 -12.15 -18.55 13.38
CA GLN A 360 -12.81 -17.95 14.53
C GLN A 360 -12.24 -16.58 14.84
N LEU A 361 -13.13 -15.59 14.98
CA LEU A 361 -12.84 -14.31 15.61
C LEU A 361 -13.06 -14.42 17.12
N VAL A 362 -12.18 -13.83 17.91
CA VAL A 362 -12.31 -13.72 19.37
C VAL A 362 -12.23 -12.26 19.79
N ILE A 363 -13.24 -11.81 20.53
CA ILE A 363 -13.26 -10.51 21.20
C ILE A 363 -12.78 -10.74 22.63
N VAL A 364 -11.68 -10.09 23.00
CA VAL A 364 -11.00 -10.26 24.29
C VAL A 364 -11.06 -8.95 25.07
N GLY A 365 -11.60 -9.01 26.29
CA GLY A 365 -11.72 -7.86 27.20
C GLY A 365 -10.72 -7.94 28.34
N TYR A 366 -10.35 -6.80 28.90
CA TYR A 366 -9.53 -6.71 30.11
C TYR A 366 -10.41 -6.73 31.37
N ASN A 367 -10.24 -7.74 32.22
CA ASN A 367 -10.83 -7.73 33.55
C ASN A 367 -9.96 -6.86 34.47
N GLY A 368 -10.51 -5.72 34.94
CA GLY A 368 -9.80 -4.79 35.81
C GLY A 368 -9.53 -5.33 37.22
N ASP A 369 -10.36 -6.25 37.71
CA ASP A 369 -10.26 -6.80 39.07
C ASP A 369 -9.18 -7.90 39.14
N GLU A 370 -9.18 -8.80 38.15
CA GLU A 370 -8.19 -9.88 38.03
C GLU A 370 -6.88 -9.42 37.37
N ARG A 371 -6.91 -8.29 36.65
CA ARG A 371 -5.82 -7.76 35.79
C ARG A 371 -5.43 -8.69 34.64
N GLU A 372 -6.36 -9.53 34.19
CA GLU A 372 -6.17 -10.50 33.13
C GLU A 372 -7.03 -10.19 31.90
N PHE A 373 -6.58 -10.66 30.73
CA PHE A 373 -7.36 -10.59 29.49
C PHE A 373 -8.19 -11.87 29.32
N VAL A 374 -9.51 -11.70 29.19
CA VAL A 374 -10.49 -12.79 29.15
C VAL A 374 -11.33 -12.75 27.87
N PRO A 375 -11.62 -13.91 27.23
CA PRO A 375 -12.43 -13.94 26.02
C PRO A 375 -13.91 -13.66 26.35
N LEU A 376 -14.41 -12.53 25.85
CA LEU A 376 -15.82 -12.12 25.98
C LEU A 376 -16.72 -12.88 24.99
N ARG A 377 -16.26 -12.98 23.73
CA ARG A 377 -16.99 -13.69 22.66
C ARG A 377 -16.03 -14.44 21.75
N ILE A 378 -16.47 -15.60 21.29
CA ILE A 378 -15.89 -16.34 20.16
C ILE A 378 -17.00 -16.44 19.10
N LEU A 379 -16.67 -16.14 17.85
CA LEU A 379 -17.57 -16.21 16.69
C LEU A 379 -16.87 -17.04 15.60
N ASP A 380 -17.57 -18.04 15.07
CA ASP A 380 -17.06 -18.82 13.94
C ASP A 380 -17.16 -18.01 12.65
N THR A 381 -16.14 -18.08 11.78
CA THR A 381 -16.07 -17.37 10.51
C THR A 381 -15.95 -18.37 9.35
N ALA A 382 -16.61 -18.08 8.22
CA ALA A 382 -16.59 -18.96 7.05
C ALA A 382 -15.22 -18.96 6.34
N GLU A 383 -14.61 -17.78 6.26
CA GLU A 383 -13.24 -17.55 5.78
C GLU A 383 -12.38 -16.94 6.91
N PRO A 384 -11.03 -16.97 6.81
CA PRO A 384 -10.15 -16.27 7.74
C PRO A 384 -10.43 -14.76 7.76
N THR A 385 -10.57 -14.18 8.95
CA THR A 385 -10.79 -12.73 9.08
C THR A 385 -9.61 -11.94 8.53
N GLY A 386 -9.86 -11.03 7.59
CA GLY A 386 -8.84 -10.22 6.92
C GLY A 386 -8.71 -8.79 7.44
N THR A 387 -9.73 -8.25 8.11
CA THR A 387 -9.73 -6.89 8.68
C THR A 387 -10.70 -6.77 9.85
N VAL A 388 -10.36 -5.91 10.82
CA VAL A 388 -11.22 -5.51 11.96
C VAL A 388 -11.08 -4.01 12.16
N LEU A 389 -12.20 -3.30 12.26
CA LEU A 389 -12.29 -1.88 12.61
C LEU A 389 -13.17 -1.72 13.85
N PHE A 390 -12.61 -1.13 14.91
CA PHE A 390 -13.38 -0.72 16.09
C PHE A 390 -14.02 0.64 15.83
N THR A 391 -15.35 0.73 15.93
CA THR A 391 -16.09 1.99 15.99
C THR A 391 -16.32 2.38 17.46
N GLU A 392 -17.16 3.40 17.71
CA GLU A 392 -17.55 3.77 19.06
C GLU A 392 -18.46 2.74 19.74
N HIS A 393 -19.37 2.11 18.99
CA HIS A 393 -20.41 1.22 19.54
C HIS A 393 -20.35 -0.20 18.98
N SER A 394 -19.63 -0.42 17.89
CA SER A 394 -19.58 -1.67 17.15
C SER A 394 -18.17 -2.03 16.68
N ILE A 395 -18.03 -3.25 16.15
CA ILE A 395 -16.81 -3.74 15.52
C ILE A 395 -17.17 -4.21 14.11
N ILE A 396 -16.65 -3.54 13.09
CA ILE A 396 -16.82 -3.93 11.69
C ILE A 396 -15.72 -4.94 11.35
N VAL A 397 -16.12 -6.10 10.82
CA VAL A 397 -15.26 -7.26 10.61
C VAL A 397 -15.39 -7.77 9.19
N GLY A 398 -14.28 -7.85 8.46
CA GLY A 398 -14.21 -8.46 7.13
C GLY A 398 -13.66 -9.89 7.18
N ALA A 399 -14.47 -10.87 6.77
CA ALA A 399 -14.07 -12.27 6.59
C ALA A 399 -14.42 -12.76 5.18
N ASP A 400 -15.54 -13.46 4.99
CA ASP A 400 -16.16 -13.71 3.68
C ASP A 400 -17.03 -12.52 3.22
N LYS A 401 -17.68 -11.87 4.19
CA LYS A 401 -18.42 -10.61 4.07
C LYS A 401 -17.95 -9.59 5.12
N PHE A 402 -18.53 -8.40 5.09
CA PHE A 402 -18.45 -7.45 6.20
C PHE A 402 -19.63 -7.64 7.16
N PHE A 403 -19.31 -7.85 8.43
CA PHE A 403 -20.26 -7.95 9.54
C PHE A 403 -20.05 -6.81 10.52
N GLU A 404 -21.13 -6.32 11.11
CA GLU A 404 -21.08 -5.41 12.24
C GLU A 404 -21.41 -6.19 13.52
N ILE A 405 -20.59 -6.03 14.55
CA ILE A 405 -20.78 -6.67 15.85
C ILE A 405 -21.02 -5.58 16.89
N ASP A 406 -22.19 -5.55 17.51
CA ASP A 406 -22.47 -4.62 18.61
C ASP A 406 -21.62 -4.97 19.85
N ILE A 407 -20.96 -3.98 20.44
CA ILE A 407 -20.03 -4.17 21.57
C ILE A 407 -20.77 -4.53 22.86
N SER A 408 -22.06 -4.18 23.00
CA SER A 408 -22.82 -4.41 24.23
C SER A 408 -23.43 -5.82 24.32
N THR A 409 -23.84 -6.38 23.19
CA THR A 409 -24.55 -7.67 23.06
C THR A 409 -23.70 -8.77 22.42
N PHE A 410 -22.66 -8.40 21.66
CA PHE A 410 -21.88 -9.30 20.80
C PHE A 410 -22.70 -10.08 19.77
N ASN A 411 -23.86 -9.53 19.37
CA ASN A 411 -24.60 -9.98 18.20
C ASN A 411 -23.91 -9.48 16.93
N ALA A 412 -23.90 -10.30 15.89
CA ALA A 412 -23.26 -10.01 14.61
C ALA A 412 -24.31 -10.00 13.49
N GLU A 413 -24.35 -8.92 12.71
CA GLU A 413 -25.26 -8.73 11.58
C GLU A 413 -24.46 -8.37 10.31
N GLU A 414 -25.04 -8.51 9.12
CA GLU A 414 -24.37 -8.13 7.87
C GLU A 414 -24.36 -6.60 7.73
N PHE A 415 -23.17 -5.99 7.65
CA PHE A 415 -23.01 -4.54 7.75
C PHE A 415 -23.55 -3.79 6.53
N LEU A 416 -23.36 -4.33 5.32
CA LEU A 416 -23.70 -3.64 4.08
C LEU A 416 -25.18 -3.82 3.71
N ASP A 417 -25.85 -2.72 3.34
CA ASP A 417 -27.27 -2.77 2.97
C ASP A 417 -27.50 -3.55 1.67
N SER A 418 -27.82 -4.84 1.82
CA SER A 418 -28.17 -5.76 0.73
C SER A 418 -29.44 -5.35 -0.05
N SER A 419 -30.28 -4.47 0.50
CA SER A 419 -31.45 -3.94 -0.21
C SER A 419 -31.10 -2.84 -1.22
N ASN A 420 -29.97 -2.14 -1.00
CA ASN A 420 -29.56 -1.02 -1.82
C ASN A 420 -29.19 -1.46 -3.26
N PRO A 421 -29.81 -0.88 -4.31
CA PRO A 421 -29.52 -1.27 -5.68
C PRO A 421 -28.06 -1.00 -6.11
N LYS A 422 -27.39 -0.01 -5.50
CA LYS A 422 -25.97 0.29 -5.77
C LYS A 422 -25.04 -0.84 -5.31
N LEU A 423 -25.37 -1.54 -4.22
CA LEU A 423 -24.52 -2.58 -3.59
C LEU A 423 -24.73 -3.99 -4.17
N LYS A 424 -25.55 -4.15 -5.21
CA LYS A 424 -25.85 -5.46 -5.82
C LYS A 424 -24.64 -6.18 -6.43
N HIS A 425 -23.56 -5.47 -6.75
CA HIS A 425 -22.30 -6.07 -7.17
C HIS A 425 -21.56 -6.70 -5.98
N VAL A 426 -21.60 -6.07 -4.80
CA VAL A 426 -20.99 -6.58 -3.56
C VAL A 426 -21.61 -7.90 -3.14
N LEU A 427 -22.92 -8.07 -3.29
CA LEU A 427 -23.61 -9.34 -3.04
C LEU A 427 -23.12 -10.50 -3.95
N LYS A 428 -22.35 -10.19 -5.00
CA LYS A 428 -21.72 -11.17 -5.90
C LYS A 428 -20.20 -11.30 -5.68
N CYS A 429 -19.59 -10.60 -4.71
CA CYS A 429 -18.14 -10.63 -4.47
C CYS A 429 -17.60 -12.07 -4.40
N HIS A 430 -18.29 -12.95 -3.65
CA HIS A 430 -17.93 -14.36 -3.51
C HIS A 430 -18.00 -15.14 -4.84
N GLN A 431 -18.91 -14.79 -5.76
CA GLN A 431 -18.96 -15.36 -7.12
C GLN A 431 -17.77 -14.91 -7.98
N MET A 432 -17.31 -13.67 -7.77
CA MET A 432 -16.11 -13.13 -8.42
C MET A 432 -14.81 -13.58 -7.74
N LYS A 433 -14.90 -14.29 -6.60
CA LYS A 433 -13.78 -14.62 -5.68
C LYS A 433 -13.09 -13.38 -5.10
N SER A 434 -13.82 -12.27 -5.07
CA SER A 434 -13.40 -11.06 -4.36
C SER A 434 -13.66 -11.21 -2.87
N TYR A 435 -12.74 -10.74 -2.03
CA TYR A 435 -12.76 -10.91 -0.58
C TYR A 435 -12.54 -9.57 0.15
N PRO A 436 -13.14 -9.38 1.35
CA PRO A 436 -12.87 -8.29 2.26
C PRO A 436 -11.37 -8.04 2.49
N LEU A 437 -10.92 -6.81 2.25
CA LEU A 437 -9.52 -6.42 2.35
C LEU A 437 -9.23 -5.47 3.51
N ALA A 438 -10.06 -4.43 3.67
CA ALA A 438 -9.96 -3.45 4.75
C ALA A 438 -11.30 -2.78 5.03
N ALA A 439 -11.55 -2.42 6.29
CA ALA A 439 -12.50 -1.36 6.66
C ALA A 439 -11.72 -0.23 7.30
N VAL A 440 -11.87 1.01 6.82
CA VAL A 440 -11.20 2.19 7.38
C VAL A 440 -12.19 3.34 7.55
N GLU A 441 -12.10 4.05 8.67
CA GLU A 441 -12.88 5.26 8.96
C GLU A 441 -12.25 6.46 8.23
N ILE A 442 -13.04 7.11 7.38
CA ILE A 442 -12.63 8.25 6.53
C ILE A 442 -12.98 9.58 7.21
N SER A 443 -14.15 9.63 7.83
CA SER A 443 -14.66 10.79 8.57
C SER A 443 -15.45 10.34 9.78
N GLU A 444 -15.32 11.08 10.89
CA GLU A 444 -16.12 10.87 12.11
C GLU A 444 -17.45 11.64 12.07
N ASN A 445 -17.52 12.76 11.34
CA ASN A 445 -18.68 13.67 11.32
C ASN A 445 -18.83 14.35 9.93
N PRO A 446 -19.76 13.89 9.06
CA PRO A 446 -20.58 12.68 9.21
C PRO A 446 -19.68 11.42 9.26
N LYS A 447 -20.16 10.36 9.91
CA LYS A 447 -19.47 9.07 9.91
C LYS A 447 -19.42 8.50 8.51
N GLU A 448 -18.24 8.19 8.02
CA GLU A 448 -18.03 7.58 6.71
C GLU A 448 -16.90 6.56 6.79
N TYR A 449 -17.14 5.39 6.19
CA TYR A 449 -16.21 4.28 6.11
C TYR A 449 -15.90 3.96 4.65
N LEU A 450 -14.64 3.64 4.34
CA LEU A 450 -14.25 3.01 3.09
C LEU A 450 -14.15 1.51 3.32
N ILE A 451 -15.04 0.77 2.67
CA ILE A 451 -15.09 -0.69 2.71
C ILE A 451 -14.41 -1.20 1.45
N ALA A 452 -13.19 -1.70 1.61
CA ALA A 452 -12.33 -2.17 0.54
C ALA A 452 -12.40 -3.70 0.40
N PHE A 453 -12.63 -4.15 -0.82
CA PHE A 453 -12.37 -5.51 -1.28
C PHE A 453 -11.06 -5.51 -2.08
N ASN A 454 -10.59 -6.69 -2.49
CA ASN A 454 -9.38 -6.80 -3.33
C ASN A 454 -9.55 -6.27 -4.76
N GLU A 455 -10.77 -6.04 -5.27
CA GLU A 455 -11.02 -5.59 -6.65
C GLU A 455 -11.65 -4.19 -6.75
N PHE A 456 -12.33 -3.73 -5.69
CA PHE A 456 -13.05 -2.46 -5.65
C PHE A 456 -13.26 -2.03 -4.18
N SER A 457 -13.58 -0.76 -3.96
CA SER A 457 -13.94 -0.21 -2.65
C SER A 457 -15.17 0.69 -2.74
N VAL A 458 -15.97 0.73 -1.68
CA VAL A 458 -17.18 1.55 -1.60
C VAL A 458 -17.12 2.43 -0.35
N PHE A 459 -17.41 3.72 -0.51
CA PHE A 459 -17.65 4.62 0.61
C PHE A 459 -19.09 4.43 1.11
N VAL A 460 -19.24 4.20 2.42
CA VAL A 460 -20.52 3.96 3.09
C VAL A 460 -20.68 4.78 4.36
N ASP A 461 -21.92 5.04 4.75
CA ASP A 461 -22.29 5.65 6.03
C ASP A 461 -22.24 4.65 7.19
N GLU A 462 -22.66 5.09 8.38
CA GLU A 462 -22.75 4.24 9.59
C GLU A 462 -23.82 3.13 9.53
N PHE A 463 -24.67 3.13 8.51
CA PHE A 463 -25.69 2.09 8.28
C PHE A 463 -25.33 1.18 7.09
N GLY A 464 -24.08 1.24 6.62
CA GLY A 464 -23.58 0.45 5.49
C GLY A 464 -24.23 0.79 4.15
N SER A 465 -24.87 1.96 4.03
CA SER A 465 -25.43 2.48 2.77
C SER A 465 -24.41 3.37 2.05
N PRO A 466 -24.36 3.41 0.70
CA PRO A 466 -23.35 4.17 -0.02
C PRO A 466 -23.45 5.68 0.20
N SER A 467 -22.41 6.28 0.77
CA SER A 467 -22.32 7.72 1.07
C SER A 467 -21.98 8.55 -0.18
N ARG A 468 -21.24 7.98 -1.13
CA ARG A 468 -20.77 8.67 -2.35
C ARG A 468 -21.45 8.12 -3.63
N ASN A 469 -21.23 8.83 -4.74
CA ASN A 469 -21.87 8.50 -6.02
C ASN A 469 -21.14 7.42 -6.81
N LYS A 470 -19.80 7.41 -6.74
CA LYS A 470 -18.92 6.52 -7.50
C LYS A 470 -18.18 5.55 -6.58
N GLU A 471 -17.99 4.32 -7.06
CA GLU A 471 -17.06 3.36 -6.45
C GLU A 471 -15.62 3.88 -6.57
N TRP A 472 -14.76 3.50 -5.63
CA TRP A 472 -13.32 3.76 -5.73
C TRP A 472 -12.61 2.48 -6.14
N THR A 473 -11.75 2.57 -7.15
CA THR A 473 -10.95 1.44 -7.66
C THR A 473 -9.51 1.89 -7.76
N SER A 474 -8.57 1.11 -7.22
CA SER A 474 -7.16 1.31 -7.47
C SER A 474 -6.80 0.89 -8.89
N THR A 475 -5.77 1.54 -9.45
CA THR A 475 -5.12 1.18 -10.73
C THR A 475 -4.56 -0.25 -10.73
N HIS A 476 -4.17 -0.74 -9.55
CA HIS A 476 -3.46 -1.98 -9.32
C HIS A 476 -4.04 -2.76 -8.13
N LEU A 477 -3.73 -4.05 -8.06
CA LEU A 477 -4.29 -4.95 -7.04
C LEU A 477 -3.71 -4.63 -5.64
N PRO A 478 -4.54 -4.19 -4.67
CA PRO A 478 -4.09 -3.82 -3.34
C PRO A 478 -3.84 -5.04 -2.46
N LEU A 479 -2.71 -5.06 -1.75
CA LEU A 479 -2.40 -6.03 -0.69
C LEU A 479 -2.93 -5.58 0.66
N ALA A 480 -2.88 -4.27 0.93
CA ALA A 480 -3.49 -3.64 2.10
C ALA A 480 -3.94 -2.21 1.75
N VAL A 481 -4.97 -1.72 2.45
CA VAL A 481 -5.51 -0.36 2.33
C VAL A 481 -5.55 0.25 3.72
N LEU A 482 -4.98 1.44 3.88
CA LEU A 482 -4.79 2.10 5.16
C LEU A 482 -5.16 3.57 5.03
N PHE A 483 -5.85 4.14 6.00
CA PHE A 483 -6.16 5.56 6.03
C PHE A 483 -5.48 6.24 7.22
N ILE A 484 -4.75 7.33 6.93
CA ILE A 484 -4.15 8.23 7.92
C ILE A 484 -4.47 9.63 7.42
N LYS A 485 -5.52 10.23 7.99
CA LYS A 485 -6.21 11.42 7.48
C LYS A 485 -5.23 12.54 7.08
N PRO A 486 -5.39 13.18 5.90
CA PRO A 486 -6.36 12.91 4.82
C PRO A 486 -5.90 11.86 3.77
N TYR A 487 -4.84 11.10 4.02
CA TYR A 487 -4.19 10.26 3.01
C TYR A 487 -4.63 8.79 3.10
N LEU A 488 -5.01 8.23 1.94
CA LEU A 488 -5.26 6.81 1.74
C LEU A 488 -4.01 6.15 1.12
N TYR A 489 -3.44 5.18 1.80
CA TYR A 489 -2.26 4.43 1.38
C TYR A 489 -2.69 3.05 0.88
N ILE A 490 -2.25 2.73 -0.33
CA ILE A 490 -2.53 1.48 -1.02
C ILE A 490 -1.21 0.75 -1.15
N ILE A 491 -1.05 -0.31 -0.35
CA ILE A 491 0.14 -1.15 -0.37
C ILE A 491 -0.02 -2.15 -1.50
N GLU A 492 0.80 -2.06 -2.53
CA GLU A 492 0.83 -3.02 -3.64
C GLU A 492 1.99 -4.02 -3.49
N PHE A 493 2.12 -4.91 -4.47
CA PHE A 493 3.21 -5.86 -4.56
C PHE A 493 4.60 -5.23 -4.77
N SER A 494 4.68 -4.12 -5.51
CA SER A 494 5.95 -3.45 -5.88
C SER A 494 5.87 -1.92 -5.81
N ALA A 495 4.87 -1.40 -5.11
CA ALA A 495 4.67 0.04 -4.97
C ALA A 495 3.82 0.36 -3.71
N VAL A 496 3.84 1.63 -3.33
CA VAL A 496 2.83 2.24 -2.48
C VAL A 496 2.20 3.38 -3.26
N GLU A 497 0.90 3.31 -3.53
CA GLU A 497 0.14 4.48 -3.98
C GLU A 497 -0.40 5.25 -2.77
N ILE A 498 -0.35 6.57 -2.83
CA ILE A 498 -0.92 7.47 -1.83
C ILE A 498 -1.90 8.39 -2.56
N TYR A 499 -3.13 8.46 -2.06
CA TYR A 499 -4.19 9.33 -2.56
C TYR A 499 -4.57 10.34 -1.48
N ARG A 500 -4.75 11.61 -1.86
CA ARG A 500 -5.39 12.61 -0.98
C ARG A 500 -6.90 12.46 -1.08
N ILE A 501 -7.56 12.07 0.01
CA ILE A 501 -9.03 11.97 0.06
C ILE A 501 -9.61 13.32 0.49
N THR A 502 -10.50 13.85 -0.34
CA THR A 502 -11.26 15.08 -0.11
C THR A 502 -12.76 14.77 -0.06
N GLU A 503 -13.56 15.74 0.40
CA GLU A 503 -15.03 15.65 0.36
C GLU A 503 -15.55 15.41 -1.06
N ASN A 504 -14.94 16.04 -2.07
CA ASN A 504 -15.33 15.92 -3.49
C ASN A 504 -14.89 14.60 -4.16
N THR A 505 -14.00 13.81 -3.55
CA THR A 505 -13.47 12.58 -4.14
C THR A 505 -14.61 11.57 -4.39
N CYS A 506 -14.77 11.06 -5.61
CA CYS A 506 -15.86 10.14 -5.98
C CYS A 506 -17.30 10.70 -5.84
N VAL A 507 -17.46 12.03 -5.75
CA VAL A 507 -18.77 12.71 -5.79
C VAL A 507 -19.20 13.05 -7.21
N GLU A 508 -18.26 13.53 -8.05
CA GLU A 508 -18.48 13.97 -9.44
C GLU A 508 -17.65 13.14 -10.44
N GLU A 509 -18.11 13.04 -11.70
CA GLU A 509 -17.51 12.15 -12.71
C GLU A 509 -16.06 12.50 -13.08
N GLU A 510 -15.72 13.80 -13.10
CA GLU A 510 -14.41 14.35 -13.48
C GLU A 510 -13.45 14.57 -12.28
N SER A 511 -13.80 14.10 -11.08
CA SER A 511 -12.97 14.28 -9.88
C SER A 511 -11.64 13.52 -9.94
N VAL A 512 -10.57 14.20 -10.39
CA VAL A 512 -9.19 13.69 -10.34
C VAL A 512 -8.69 13.75 -8.89
N SER A 513 -8.43 12.58 -8.30
CA SER A 513 -7.78 12.48 -7.00
C SER A 513 -6.26 12.66 -7.15
N ASP A 514 -5.70 13.64 -6.44
CA ASP A 514 -4.25 13.79 -6.35
C ASP A 514 -3.64 12.52 -5.75
N SER A 515 -2.78 11.91 -6.55
CA SER A 515 -2.16 10.63 -6.24
C SER A 515 -0.71 10.61 -6.67
N ILE A 516 0.08 9.84 -5.92
CA ILE A 516 1.46 9.53 -6.26
C ILE A 516 1.69 8.04 -6.05
N ARG A 517 2.46 7.44 -6.96
CA ARG A 517 2.90 6.04 -6.87
C ARG A 517 4.39 5.97 -6.61
N ILE A 518 4.75 5.47 -5.43
CA ILE A 518 6.12 5.23 -5.02
C ILE A 518 6.46 3.77 -5.33
N ASN A 519 7.20 3.51 -6.42
CA ASN A 519 7.65 2.16 -6.72
C ASN A 519 8.76 1.72 -5.75
N LEU A 520 8.54 0.57 -5.09
CA LEU A 520 9.44 -0.03 -4.12
C LEU A 520 9.58 -1.52 -4.45
N GLU A 521 10.77 -1.94 -4.87
CA GLU A 521 11.06 -3.36 -5.06
C GLU A 521 11.44 -4.02 -3.73
N LYS A 522 10.87 -5.19 -3.43
CA LYS A 522 11.24 -6.04 -2.27
C LYS A 522 11.14 -5.31 -0.92
N PHE A 523 10.12 -4.47 -0.76
CA PHE A 523 9.73 -3.92 0.53
C PHE A 523 8.70 -4.82 1.22
N GLN A 524 8.52 -4.59 2.52
CA GLN A 524 7.44 -5.14 3.33
C GLN A 524 6.78 -4.00 4.12
N PHE A 525 5.46 -3.90 4.07
CA PHE A 525 4.70 -3.07 5.01
C PHE A 525 4.77 -3.71 6.40
N VAL A 526 5.12 -2.92 7.42
CA VAL A 526 5.36 -3.42 8.79
C VAL A 526 4.61 -2.65 9.88
N GLY A 527 3.97 -1.51 9.60
CA GLY A 527 3.15 -0.82 10.60
C GLY A 527 2.73 0.60 10.20
N THR A 528 1.98 1.26 11.08
CA THR A 528 1.47 2.63 10.89
C THR A 528 1.86 3.54 12.05
N THR A 529 2.05 4.82 11.77
CA THR A 529 2.21 5.90 12.75
C THR A 529 0.97 6.80 12.77
N ARG A 530 1.04 7.92 13.51
CA ARG A 530 0.04 8.99 13.42
C ARG A 530 0.08 9.76 12.08
N ASN A 531 1.20 9.72 11.35
CA ASN A 531 1.47 10.58 10.19
C ASN A 531 1.66 9.80 8.87
N GLY A 532 1.96 8.50 8.94
CA GLY A 532 2.44 7.74 7.80
C GLY A 532 2.61 6.24 8.06
N ILE A 533 3.22 5.55 7.11
CA ILE A 533 3.42 4.10 7.17
C ILE A 533 4.90 3.74 7.33
N TYR A 534 5.16 2.66 8.08
CA TYR A 534 6.48 2.05 8.17
C TYR A 534 6.64 0.96 7.12
N VAL A 535 7.71 1.08 6.33
CA VAL A 535 8.12 0.05 5.36
C VAL A 535 9.54 -0.41 5.68
N TRP A 536 9.74 -1.73 5.64
CA TRP A 536 11.06 -2.35 5.73
C TRP A 536 11.57 -2.66 4.33
N HIS A 537 12.73 -2.12 3.95
CA HIS A 537 13.29 -2.22 2.61
C HIS A 537 14.83 -2.08 2.68
N LYS A 538 15.56 -3.05 2.11
CA LYS A 538 17.03 -3.11 2.12
C LYS A 538 17.60 -2.92 3.54
N ASP A 539 17.11 -3.74 4.47
CA ASP A 539 17.53 -3.80 5.88
C ASP A 539 17.32 -2.50 6.69
N LYS A 540 16.57 -1.54 6.13
CA LYS A 540 16.22 -0.26 6.77
C LYS A 540 14.73 -0.13 6.97
N ILE A 541 14.33 0.48 8.09
CA ILE A 541 12.95 0.91 8.31
C ILE A 541 12.86 2.37 7.84
N LYS A 542 12.05 2.61 6.82
CA LYS A 542 11.73 3.94 6.27
C LYS A 542 10.31 4.33 6.71
N LEU A 543 10.11 5.61 7.01
CA LEU A 543 8.79 6.21 7.22
C LEU A 543 8.34 6.93 5.94
N ILE A 544 7.15 6.62 5.45
CA ILE A 544 6.50 7.31 4.32
C ILE A 544 5.32 8.13 4.86
N GLU A 545 5.44 9.45 4.84
CA GLU A 545 4.39 10.39 5.28
C GLU A 545 3.73 11.08 4.09
N GLY A 546 2.43 10.87 3.90
CA GLY A 546 1.65 11.47 2.82
C GLY A 546 1.80 12.99 2.75
N LYS A 547 1.89 13.67 3.89
CA LYS A 547 2.11 15.13 3.98
C LYS A 547 3.46 15.60 3.41
N LYS A 548 4.51 14.76 3.42
CA LYS A 548 5.82 15.05 2.81
C LYS A 548 5.82 14.81 1.30
N VAL A 549 5.01 13.86 0.82
CA VAL A 549 5.02 13.41 -0.58
C VAL A 549 3.94 14.07 -1.44
N LEU A 550 2.77 14.36 -0.84
CA LEU A 550 1.65 15.10 -1.41
C LEU A 550 1.30 16.25 -0.44
N PRO A 551 2.08 17.34 -0.42
CA PRO A 551 1.80 18.47 0.45
C PRO A 551 0.43 19.10 0.14
N SER A 552 -0.25 19.56 1.19
CA SER A 552 -1.51 20.31 1.10
C SER A 552 -1.26 21.81 1.18
N ASP A 553 -1.91 22.60 0.31
CA ASP A 553 -1.82 24.07 0.31
C ASP A 553 -2.35 24.75 1.60
N ASP A 554 -3.06 24.02 2.46
CA ASP A 554 -3.62 24.47 3.74
C ASP A 554 -2.56 24.74 4.85
N SER A 555 -1.37 25.20 4.49
CA SER A 555 -0.29 25.55 5.44
C SER A 555 -0.54 26.86 6.21
N SER A 556 -1.81 27.18 6.53
CA SER A 556 -2.22 28.42 7.20
C SER A 556 -3.01 28.24 8.50
N VAL A 557 -3.31 27.00 8.89
CA VAL A 557 -3.87 26.70 10.22
C VAL A 557 -2.93 25.75 10.96
N ALA A 558 -2.26 26.28 11.99
CA ALA A 558 -1.51 25.44 12.92
C ALA A 558 -2.49 24.57 13.71
N GLU A 559 -2.31 23.25 13.65
CA GLU A 559 -3.03 22.29 14.49
C GLU A 559 -2.64 22.52 15.96
N SER A 560 -3.42 23.35 16.66
CA SER A 560 -3.32 23.50 18.11
C SER A 560 -3.88 22.25 18.79
N GLU A 561 -3.00 21.48 19.43
CA GLU A 561 -3.37 20.36 20.30
C GLU A 561 -4.37 20.85 21.36
N THR A 562 -5.61 20.37 21.28
CA THR A 562 -6.66 20.70 22.25
C THR A 562 -6.70 19.66 23.35
N GLU A 563 -5.71 19.72 24.24
CA GLU A 563 -5.87 19.10 25.55
C GLU A 563 -6.99 19.83 26.33
N ASN A 564 -7.90 19.04 26.90
CA ASN A 564 -8.98 19.54 27.74
C ASN A 564 -8.42 20.21 29.01
N SER A 565 -8.31 21.52 29.03
CA SER A 565 -8.29 22.31 30.26
C SER A 565 -9.47 23.28 30.29
N SER A 566 -10.35 23.08 31.25
CA SER A 566 -11.47 23.98 31.50
C SER A 566 -10.96 25.27 32.14
N ASP A 567 -10.90 26.36 31.41
CA ASP A 567 -10.93 27.69 32.02
C ASP A 567 -11.68 28.73 31.19
N ARG A 568 -12.59 29.43 31.87
CA ARG A 568 -13.35 30.54 31.31
C ARG A 568 -12.46 31.78 31.26
N PHE A 569 -12.13 32.28 30.07
CA PHE A 569 -11.74 33.69 29.92
C PHE A 569 -12.51 34.39 28.81
N SER A 570 -13.45 35.22 29.24
CA SER A 570 -14.19 36.16 28.40
C SER A 570 -13.28 37.31 27.98
N PHE A 571 -13.24 37.65 26.69
CA PHE A 571 -12.65 38.91 26.23
C PHE A 571 -13.73 39.94 25.90
N THR A 572 -13.68 41.06 26.62
CA THR A 572 -14.54 42.23 26.43
C THR A 572 -14.03 43.14 25.30
N SER A 573 -14.98 43.80 24.65
CA SER A 573 -14.86 44.73 23.52
C SER A 573 -13.83 45.86 23.68
N SER A 574 -13.19 46.25 22.56
CA SER A 574 -12.70 47.61 22.21
C SER A 574 -12.04 47.60 20.81
N MET A 575 -12.12 48.61 19.94
CA MET A 575 -13.06 49.74 19.81
C MET A 575 -12.88 50.43 18.42
N VAL A 576 -13.99 50.55 17.65
CA VAL A 576 -14.38 51.59 16.63
C VAL A 576 -13.49 52.01 15.43
N ASN A 577 -14.20 52.57 14.41
CA ASN A 577 -13.80 53.41 13.25
C ASN A 577 -13.29 52.63 12.02
N SER A 578 -13.73 52.85 10.77
CA SER A 578 -14.61 53.86 10.11
C SER A 578 -15.09 53.30 8.73
N LEU A 579 -16.09 53.80 7.98
CA LEU A 579 -17.14 54.83 8.11
C LEU A 579 -18.23 54.59 7.01
N ASP A 580 -19.41 55.20 7.16
CA ASP A 580 -20.43 55.62 6.17
C ASP A 580 -20.99 54.70 5.06
N GLY A 581 -22.31 54.81 4.78
CA GLY A 581 -22.88 54.17 3.58
C GLY A 581 -24.40 53.96 3.43
N HIS A 582 -25.26 54.72 4.13
CA HIS A 582 -26.64 55.09 3.72
C HIS A 582 -27.44 54.22 2.69
N LEU A 583 -28.56 53.62 3.13
CA LEU A 583 -29.95 53.79 2.60
C LEU A 583 -30.85 52.53 2.61
N ASP A 584 -32.04 52.78 3.15
CA ASP A 584 -33.39 52.29 2.79
C ASP A 584 -33.91 50.88 3.14
N GLU A 585 -35.08 50.93 3.79
CA GLU A 585 -36.01 49.84 4.07
C GLU A 585 -36.88 49.53 2.83
N GLU A 586 -37.32 48.29 2.64
CA GLU A 586 -38.77 47.96 2.58
C GLU A 586 -39.08 46.47 2.39
N ASN A 587 -40.07 45.99 3.16
CA ASN A 587 -41.09 44.99 2.82
C ASN A 587 -40.75 43.72 2.00
N SER A 588 -40.96 42.54 2.61
CA SER A 588 -42.23 41.81 2.42
C SER A 588 -42.41 40.56 3.30
N GLU A 589 -43.68 40.26 3.60
CA GLU A 589 -44.16 39.05 4.30
C GLU A 589 -44.00 37.79 3.41
N LYS A 590 -44.14 36.52 3.84
CA LYS A 590 -45.27 35.94 4.60
C LYS A 590 -45.08 34.43 4.92
N SER A 591 -45.76 33.94 5.96
CA SER A 591 -46.16 32.53 6.24
C SER A 591 -45.07 31.45 6.37
N LYS A 592 -44.97 30.72 7.51
CA LYS A 592 -45.84 29.60 7.95
C LYS A 592 -45.92 28.46 6.92
N GLU A 593 -45.80 27.18 7.24
CA GLU A 593 -45.68 26.41 8.49
C GLU A 593 -45.00 25.06 8.08
N LYS A 594 -44.55 24.10 8.92
CA LYS A 594 -45.02 23.58 10.21
C LYS A 594 -43.90 22.73 10.86
N CYS A 595 -44.12 22.14 12.03
CA CYS A 595 -43.31 21.05 12.61
C CYS A 595 -44.23 19.87 12.97
N VAL A 596 -43.78 18.62 12.86
CA VAL A 596 -44.57 17.42 13.18
C VAL A 596 -43.78 16.51 14.12
N THR A 597 -44.32 16.31 15.32
CA THR A 597 -43.88 15.29 16.29
C THR A 597 -44.74 14.03 16.14
N PHE A 598 -44.12 12.85 16.31
CA PHE A 598 -44.82 11.58 16.48
C PHE A 598 -44.45 10.93 17.81
N ALA A 599 -45.42 10.21 18.38
CA ALA A 599 -45.42 9.80 19.78
C ALA A 599 -44.82 8.40 20.02
N GLN A 600 -44.34 8.19 21.24
CA GLN A 600 -44.06 6.84 21.75
C GLN A 600 -45.35 6.01 21.83
N THR A 601 -45.24 4.73 21.49
CA THR A 601 -46.17 3.68 21.95
C THR A 601 -45.38 2.65 22.72
N SER A 602 -45.83 2.38 23.94
CA SER A 602 -45.31 1.34 24.82
C SER A 602 -46.14 0.06 24.68
N PHE A 603 -45.49 -1.07 24.41
CA PHE A 603 -45.72 -2.35 25.09
C PHE A 603 -44.50 -3.25 24.91
#